data_AF-A0A8T5PT05-F1
#
_entry.id   AF-A0A8T5PT05-F1
#
_cell.length_a   1.000
_cell.length_b   1.000
_cell.length_c   1.000
_cell.angle_alpha   90.00
_cell.angle_beta   90.00
_cell.angle_gamma   90.00
#
_symmetry.space_group_name_H-M   'P 1'
#
loop_
_entity.id
_entity.type
_entity.pdbx_description
1 polymer ?
#
loop_
_entity_poly.entity_id
_entity_poly.type
_entity_poly.pdbx_seq_one_letter_code
_entity_poly.pdbx_strand_id
1 'polypeptide(L)'
;MKWYFVVLMVLLVSCSKPIAQPELESDVLDISRAVQLGKPVKCVSEQAGQTTTIYMKGSKMRMDTVPADAHGIYTEDLMYTWQAKQGSVMKISEIKQMSAEAEEYKPKSQQEIIDTAQKVNARCEPAEISESLFVPPADVEFQDLTEMLKQLEAMTESLQK
;
A
#
# COMPACT_ATOMS: atom_id res chain seq x y z
N MET A 1 -24.36 -82.35 5.85
CA MET A 1 -22.95 -82.73 6.04
C MET A 1 -22.11 -81.57 5.56
N LYS A 2 -21.38 -80.89 6.48
CA LYS A 2 -20.27 -79.95 6.22
C LYS A 2 -20.61 -78.66 5.43
N TRP A 3 -19.96 -77.53 5.60
CA TRP A 3 -19.22 -76.85 6.67
C TRP A 3 -18.81 -75.52 6.01
N TYR A 4 -18.87 -74.40 6.74
CA TYR A 4 -18.18 -73.14 6.47
C TYR A 4 -18.35 -72.46 5.09
N PHE A 5 -18.99 -71.29 5.10
CA PHE A 5 -18.36 -70.09 4.52
C PHE A 5 -18.67 -68.89 5.42
N VAL A 6 -17.73 -68.63 6.32
CA VAL A 6 -17.55 -67.36 7.01
C VAL A 6 -16.78 -66.46 6.05
N VAL A 7 -17.39 -65.37 5.58
CA VAL A 7 -16.69 -64.16 5.11
C VAL A 7 -17.62 -62.99 5.47
N LEU A 8 -17.52 -62.46 6.68
CA LEU A 8 -16.73 -61.26 6.99
C LEU A 8 -17.13 -60.05 6.12
N MET A 9 -18.34 -59.52 6.33
CA MET A 9 -18.65 -58.14 5.95
C MET A 9 -17.89 -57.20 6.90
N VAL A 10 -16.69 -56.82 6.48
CA VAL A 10 -15.94 -55.71 7.05
C VAL A 10 -16.73 -54.44 6.74
N LEU A 11 -17.36 -53.87 7.77
CA LEU A 11 -17.84 -52.49 7.75
C LEU A 11 -16.61 -51.60 7.50
N LEU A 12 -16.45 -51.14 6.25
CA LEU A 12 -15.60 -50.00 5.96
C LEU A 12 -16.25 -48.77 6.59
N VAL A 13 -15.94 -48.55 7.87
CA VAL A 13 -16.02 -47.24 8.48
C VAL A 13 -14.99 -46.39 7.73
N SER A 14 -15.44 -45.73 6.66
CA SER A 14 -14.69 -44.65 6.04
C SER A 14 -14.55 -43.56 7.10
N CYS A 15 -13.44 -43.62 7.84
CA CYS A 15 -12.86 -42.44 8.46
C CYS A 15 -12.47 -41.51 7.32
N SER A 16 -13.42 -40.73 6.81
CA SER A 16 -13.15 -39.51 6.07
C SER A 16 -12.43 -38.59 7.05
N LYS A 17 -11.11 -38.75 7.11
CA LYS A 17 -10.22 -37.79 7.75
C LYS A 17 -10.56 -36.46 7.08
N PRO A 18 -11.08 -35.45 7.80
CA PRO A 18 -11.17 -34.13 7.21
C PRO A 18 -9.76 -33.80 6.78
N ILE A 19 -9.57 -33.69 5.46
CA ILE A 19 -8.35 -33.18 4.87
C ILE A 19 -8.25 -31.79 5.48
N ALA A 20 -7.37 -31.65 6.46
CA ALA A 20 -6.97 -30.38 6.99
C ALA A 20 -6.51 -29.58 5.76
N GLN A 21 -7.38 -28.66 5.34
CA GLN A 21 -6.99 -27.62 4.42
C GLN A 21 -5.78 -26.95 5.08
N PRO A 22 -4.67 -26.74 4.39
CA PRO A 22 -3.63 -25.90 4.94
C PRO A 22 -4.28 -24.54 5.21
N GLU A 23 -4.45 -24.20 6.49
CA GLU A 23 -4.74 -22.85 6.94
C GLU A 23 -3.63 -21.97 6.36
N LEU A 24 -3.96 -21.27 5.28
CA LEU A 24 -3.22 -20.13 4.79
C LEU A 24 -3.57 -18.94 5.68
N GLU A 25 -3.35 -19.09 6.99
CA GLU A 25 -3.60 -18.07 8.00
C GLU A 25 -2.45 -18.13 8.99
N SER A 26 -1.84 -16.96 9.26
CA SER A 26 -1.00 -16.62 10.43
C SER A 26 0.50 -16.29 10.28
N ASP A 27 1.09 -16.21 9.08
CA ASP A 27 2.46 -15.65 8.95
C ASP A 27 2.60 -14.50 7.93
N VAL A 28 1.50 -14.04 7.33
CA VAL A 28 1.47 -12.74 6.69
C VAL A 28 1.39 -11.72 7.84
N LEU A 29 2.48 -11.00 8.08
CA LEU A 29 2.50 -9.83 8.96
C LEU A 29 1.17 -9.08 8.79
N ASP A 30 0.40 -8.90 9.86
CA ASP A 30 -0.75 -8.01 9.83
C ASP A 30 -0.20 -6.59 9.67
N ILE A 31 0.02 -6.19 8.41
CA ILE A 31 0.64 -4.92 8.01
C ILE A 31 -0.14 -3.78 8.64
N SER A 32 -1.46 -3.86 8.62
CA SER A 32 -2.36 -2.90 9.25
C SER A 32 -2.02 -2.77 10.73
N ARG A 33 -1.88 -3.89 11.45
CA ARG A 33 -1.48 -3.87 12.87
C ARG A 33 -0.05 -3.40 13.09
N ALA A 34 0.93 -3.80 12.27
CA ALA A 34 2.31 -3.37 12.39
C ALA A 34 2.42 -1.84 12.22
N VAL A 35 1.76 -1.30 11.21
CA VAL A 35 1.71 0.15 10.94
C VAL A 35 0.93 0.88 12.04
N GLN A 36 -0.23 0.38 12.48
CA GLN A 36 -0.98 0.95 13.62
C GLN A 36 -0.15 0.99 14.91
N LEU A 37 0.71 0.00 15.13
CA LEU A 37 1.64 -0.04 16.27
C LEU A 37 2.91 0.81 16.05
N GLY A 38 2.98 1.56 14.94
CA GLY A 38 4.13 2.40 14.60
C GLY A 38 5.41 1.63 14.27
N LYS A 39 5.31 0.31 14.05
CA LYS A 39 6.47 -0.51 13.69
C LYS A 39 6.87 -0.18 12.25
N PRO A 40 8.16 0.10 11.99
CA PRO A 40 8.58 0.36 10.64
C PRO A 40 8.51 -0.91 9.79
N VAL A 41 7.97 -0.78 8.58
CA VAL A 41 7.77 -1.89 7.64
C VAL A 41 8.20 -1.51 6.24
N LYS A 42 8.71 -2.50 5.51
CA LYS A 42 9.02 -2.41 4.09
C LYS A 42 8.10 -3.36 3.34
N CYS A 43 7.44 -2.87 2.30
CA CYS A 43 6.59 -3.64 1.41
C CYS A 43 7.14 -3.61 -0.02
N VAL A 44 7.16 -4.75 -0.71
CA VAL A 44 7.61 -4.86 -2.09
C VAL A 44 6.55 -5.58 -2.92
N SER A 45 6.14 -4.98 -4.04
CA SER A 45 5.23 -5.59 -5.01
C SER A 45 5.81 -5.52 -6.42
N GLU A 46 5.52 -6.53 -7.23
CA GLU A 46 5.89 -6.58 -8.65
C GLU A 46 4.62 -6.65 -9.50
N GLN A 47 4.39 -5.64 -10.34
CA GLN A 47 3.20 -5.55 -11.19
C GLN A 47 3.57 -4.96 -12.55
N ALA A 48 3.05 -5.56 -13.62
CA ALA A 48 3.24 -5.05 -14.99
C ALA A 48 4.71 -4.73 -15.36
N GLY A 49 5.65 -5.54 -14.87
CA GLY A 49 7.10 -5.34 -15.10
C GLY A 49 7.73 -4.23 -14.28
N GLN A 50 7.03 -3.69 -13.29
CA GLN A 50 7.51 -2.68 -12.37
C GLN A 50 7.62 -3.25 -10.95
N THR A 51 8.67 -2.84 -10.23
CA THR A 51 8.84 -3.10 -8.80
C THR A 51 8.53 -1.82 -8.04
N THR A 52 7.53 -1.88 -7.17
CA THR A 52 7.22 -0.80 -6.23
C THR A 52 7.67 -1.20 -4.84
N THR A 53 8.48 -0.37 -4.21
CA THR A 53 8.89 -0.50 -2.81
C THR A 53 8.25 0.60 -1.98
N ILE A 54 7.60 0.23 -0.89
CA ILE A 54 6.95 1.14 0.06
C ILE A 54 7.62 0.98 1.43
N TYR A 55 8.02 2.09 2.03
CA TYR A 55 8.54 2.15 3.39
C TYR A 55 7.56 2.93 4.24
N MET A 56 7.17 2.39 5.39
CA MET A 56 6.28 3.06 6.34
C MET A 56 6.92 3.11 7.73
N LYS A 57 6.86 4.27 8.38
CA LYS A 57 7.30 4.45 9.77
C LYS A 57 6.47 5.54 10.44
N GLY A 58 5.63 5.16 11.40
CA GLY A 58 4.63 6.08 11.96
C GLY A 58 3.71 6.62 10.87
N SER A 59 3.52 7.94 10.84
CA SER A 59 2.75 8.66 9.81
C SER A 59 3.50 8.92 8.50
N LYS A 60 4.80 8.58 8.43
CA LYS A 60 5.64 8.83 7.26
C LYS A 60 5.67 7.63 6.33
N MET A 61 5.68 7.91 5.04
CA MET A 61 5.78 6.89 4.01
C MET A 61 6.68 7.35 2.86
N ARG A 62 7.44 6.41 2.29
CA ARG A 62 8.15 6.59 1.02
C ARG A 62 7.71 5.51 0.04
N MET A 63 7.59 5.88 -1.22
CA MET A 63 7.34 4.97 -2.34
C MET A 63 8.38 5.19 -3.42
N ASP A 64 8.97 4.12 -3.94
CA ASP A 64 9.88 4.13 -5.08
C ASP A 64 9.41 3.07 -6.09
N THR A 65 9.32 3.43 -7.38
CA THR A 65 8.90 2.53 -8.45
C THR A 65 9.94 2.47 -9.56
N VAL A 66 10.40 1.26 -9.89
CA VAL A 66 11.40 0.97 -10.92
C VAL A 66 10.77 0.06 -11.98
N PRO A 67 11.02 0.26 -13.29
CA PRO A 67 11.93 1.24 -13.91
C PRO A 67 11.29 2.60 -14.19
N ALA A 68 10.09 2.87 -13.69
CA ALA A 68 9.42 4.16 -13.91
C ALA A 68 10.17 5.37 -13.34
N ASP A 69 11.16 5.16 -12.46
CA ASP A 69 11.91 6.22 -11.77
C ASP A 69 10.97 7.19 -11.03
N ALA A 70 9.87 6.66 -10.51
CA ALA A 70 8.83 7.45 -9.87
C ALA A 70 8.95 7.30 -8.36
N HIS A 71 8.95 8.44 -7.67
CA HIS A 71 9.18 8.51 -6.24
C HIS A 71 8.13 9.35 -5.55
N GLY A 72 7.86 9.04 -4.29
CA GLY A 72 7.02 9.88 -3.45
C GLY A 72 7.35 9.76 -1.97
N ILE A 73 7.17 10.87 -1.25
CA ILE A 73 7.25 10.94 0.21
C ILE A 73 5.96 11.56 0.73
N TYR A 74 5.36 10.91 1.72
CA TYR A 74 4.15 11.36 2.38
C TYR A 74 4.48 11.54 3.85
N THR A 75 4.20 12.74 4.35
CA THR A 75 4.31 13.11 5.76
C THR A 75 2.93 13.53 6.26
N GLU A 76 2.83 14.04 7.48
CA GLU A 76 1.56 14.56 8.00
C GLU A 76 1.09 15.81 7.25
N ASP A 77 2.05 16.66 6.85
CA ASP A 77 1.75 17.98 6.29
C ASP A 77 1.93 18.04 4.77
N LEU A 78 2.93 17.34 4.25
CA LEU A 78 3.40 17.47 2.87
C LEU A 78 3.42 16.14 2.14
N MET A 79 3.06 16.21 0.87
CA MET A 79 3.29 15.17 -0.12
C MET A 79 4.30 15.68 -1.15
N TYR A 80 5.37 14.91 -1.35
CA TYR A 80 6.36 15.11 -2.40
C TYR A 80 6.20 14.00 -3.43
N THR A 81 6.26 14.35 -4.70
CA THR A 81 6.37 13.38 -5.80
C THR A 81 7.42 13.88 -6.79
N TRP A 82 8.24 12.99 -7.34
CA TRP A 82 9.23 13.37 -8.34
C TRP A 82 9.60 12.22 -9.25
N GLN A 83 10.16 12.59 -10.40
CA GLN A 83 10.81 11.69 -11.36
C GLN A 83 12.10 12.37 -11.83
N ALA A 84 13.20 11.62 -11.91
CA ALA A 84 14.52 12.17 -12.14
C ALA A 84 14.83 13.37 -11.21
N LYS A 85 15.00 14.57 -11.76
CA LYS A 85 15.37 15.80 -11.03
C LYS A 85 14.25 16.83 -10.88
N GLN A 86 13.02 16.47 -11.25
CA GLN A 86 11.89 17.39 -11.22
C GLN A 86 10.74 16.77 -10.42
N GLY A 87 10.12 17.58 -9.58
CA GLY A 87 9.05 17.13 -8.72
C GLY A 87 8.06 18.21 -8.35
N SER A 88 7.07 17.79 -7.57
CA SER A 88 6.06 18.64 -6.98
C SER A 88 5.96 18.42 -5.48
N VAL A 89 5.59 19.47 -4.78
CA VAL A 89 5.22 19.43 -3.36
C VAL A 89 3.82 20.03 -3.19
N MET A 90 3.04 19.42 -2.32
CA MET A 90 1.69 19.88 -1.97
C MET A 90 1.40 19.70 -0.49
N LYS A 91 0.64 20.64 0.08
CA LYS A 91 0.08 20.49 1.43
C LYS A 91 -1.12 19.57 1.44
N ILE A 92 -1.10 18.55 2.29
CA ILE A 92 -2.20 17.57 2.42
C ILE A 92 -3.50 18.23 2.86
N SER A 93 -3.43 19.27 3.70
CA SER A 93 -4.61 20.02 4.15
C SER A 93 -5.36 20.70 3.01
N GLU A 94 -4.63 21.14 1.98
CA GLU A 94 -5.17 21.91 0.86
C GLU A 94 -5.80 20.96 -0.17
N ILE A 95 -5.20 19.79 -0.41
CA ILE A 95 -5.80 18.78 -1.31
C ILE A 95 -7.11 18.22 -0.74
N LYS A 96 -7.24 18.10 0.58
CA LYS A 96 -8.49 17.67 1.23
C LYS A 96 -9.63 18.66 1.04
N GLN A 97 -9.32 19.94 0.80
CA GLN A 97 -10.32 20.99 0.59
C GLN A 97 -10.79 21.08 -0.86
N MET A 98 -10.04 20.51 -1.81
CA MET A 98 -10.41 20.49 -3.21
C MET A 98 -11.66 19.63 -3.47
N SER A 99 -12.51 20.11 -4.38
CA SER A 99 -13.79 19.49 -4.72
C SER A 99 -13.65 18.03 -5.20
N ALA A 100 -14.76 17.28 -5.16
CA ALA A 100 -14.82 15.89 -5.60
C ALA A 100 -14.45 15.67 -7.08
N GLU A 101 -14.41 16.72 -7.90
CA GLU A 101 -14.10 16.65 -9.33
C GLU A 101 -12.58 16.52 -9.60
N ALA A 102 -11.73 16.75 -8.59
CA ALA A 102 -10.28 16.55 -8.65
C ALA A 102 -9.86 15.16 -8.11
N GLU A 103 -10.64 14.12 -8.35
CA GLU A 103 -10.37 12.74 -7.87
C GLU A 103 -8.99 12.22 -8.29
N GLU A 104 -8.48 12.64 -9.44
CA GLU A 104 -7.16 12.24 -9.96
C GLU A 104 -5.99 12.71 -9.09
N TYR A 105 -6.18 13.78 -8.30
CA TYR A 105 -5.13 14.40 -7.49
C TYR A 105 -5.24 14.12 -5.99
N LYS A 106 -6.25 13.36 -5.55
CA LYS A 106 -6.43 13.08 -4.13
C LYS A 106 -5.32 12.14 -3.63
N PRO A 107 -4.51 12.56 -2.63
CA PRO A 107 -3.51 11.70 -2.04
C PRO A 107 -4.23 10.55 -1.36
N LYS A 108 -3.80 9.33 -1.65
CA LYS A 108 -4.27 8.15 -0.93
C LYS A 108 -3.86 8.29 0.53
N SER A 109 -4.80 8.06 1.44
CA SER A 109 -4.52 7.91 2.86
C SER A 109 -3.58 6.72 3.10
N GLN A 110 -2.88 6.72 4.23
CA GLN A 110 -2.00 5.61 4.60
C GLN A 110 -2.78 4.27 4.61
N GLN A 111 -4.04 4.28 5.07
CA GLN A 111 -4.88 3.08 5.06
C GLN A 111 -5.20 2.62 3.63
N GLU A 112 -5.56 3.52 2.71
CA GLU A 112 -5.80 3.15 1.30
C GLU A 112 -4.56 2.59 0.63
N ILE A 113 -3.37 3.04 1.05
CA ILE A 113 -2.10 2.52 0.55
C ILE A 113 -1.82 1.12 1.11
N ILE A 114 -2.10 0.88 2.39
CA ILE A 114 -2.04 -0.45 2.99
C ILE A 114 -3.02 -1.40 2.29
N ASP A 115 -4.27 -0.97 2.08
CA ASP A 115 -5.29 -1.76 1.41
C ASP A 115 -4.88 -2.08 -0.04
N THR A 116 -4.27 -1.10 -0.73
CA THR A 116 -3.72 -1.30 -2.07
C THR A 116 -2.58 -2.31 -2.04
N ALA A 117 -1.64 -2.19 -1.09
CA ALA A 117 -0.51 -3.11 -0.93
C ALA A 117 -0.99 -4.54 -0.66
N GLN A 118 -2.04 -4.71 0.14
CA GLN A 118 -2.67 -6.01 0.40
C GLN A 118 -3.35 -6.57 -0.86
N LYS A 119 -4.13 -5.75 -1.60
CA LYS A 119 -4.80 -6.17 -2.83
C LYS A 119 -3.82 -6.68 -3.89
N VAL A 120 -2.60 -6.13 -3.92
CA VAL A 120 -1.57 -6.49 -4.90
C VAL A 120 -0.59 -7.53 -4.38
N ASN A 121 -0.90 -8.18 -3.24
CA ASN A 121 -0.06 -9.18 -2.58
C ASN A 121 1.38 -8.69 -2.35
N ALA A 122 1.54 -7.43 -1.93
CA ALA A 122 2.85 -6.91 -1.58
C ALA A 122 3.45 -7.74 -0.43
N ARG A 123 4.71 -8.14 -0.59
CA ARG A 123 5.48 -8.81 0.45
C ARG A 123 5.95 -7.77 1.45
N CYS A 124 5.44 -7.81 2.67
CA CYS A 124 5.78 -6.85 3.71
C CYS A 124 6.50 -7.49 4.89
N GLU A 125 7.56 -6.85 5.35
CA GLU A 125 8.40 -7.32 6.45
C GLU A 125 8.77 -6.15 7.38
N PRO A 126 9.00 -6.41 8.67
CA PRO A 126 9.62 -5.42 9.57
C PRO A 126 10.98 -4.98 9.02
N ALA A 127 11.29 -3.70 9.12
CA ALA A 127 12.56 -3.16 8.64
C ALA A 127 13.08 -2.06 9.56
N GLU A 128 14.41 -1.95 9.66
CA GLU A 128 15.04 -0.78 10.25
C GLU A 128 15.06 0.36 9.22
N ILE A 129 14.33 1.44 9.50
CA ILE A 129 14.14 2.57 8.57
C ILE A 129 14.67 3.85 9.19
N SER A 130 15.64 4.47 8.51
CA SER A 130 16.19 5.79 8.86
C SER A 130 15.19 6.91 8.59
N GLU A 131 15.17 7.93 9.45
CA GLU A 131 14.39 9.15 9.23
C GLU A 131 14.77 9.89 7.94
N SER A 132 16.04 9.79 7.53
CA SER A 132 16.56 10.43 6.31
C SER A 132 15.88 9.91 5.04
N LEU A 133 15.26 8.73 5.08
CA LEU A 133 14.54 8.16 3.94
C LEU A 133 13.32 9.01 3.57
N PHE A 134 12.74 9.71 4.56
CA PHE A 134 11.56 10.57 4.41
C PHE A 134 11.92 12.04 4.20
N VAL A 135 13.18 12.34 3.87
CA VAL A 135 13.61 13.68 3.47
C VAL A 135 13.78 13.68 1.95
N PRO A 136 13.16 14.62 1.22
CA PRO A 136 13.35 14.69 -0.22
C PRO A 136 14.82 15.01 -0.56
N PRO A 137 15.35 14.48 -1.67
CA PRO A 137 16.72 14.74 -2.09
C PRO A 137 16.92 16.22 -2.47
N ALA A 138 18.10 16.77 -2.13
CA ALA A 138 18.40 18.19 -2.30
C ALA A 138 18.70 18.60 -3.76
N ASP A 139 18.92 17.64 -4.66
CA ASP A 139 19.19 17.85 -6.08
C ASP A 139 17.95 17.73 -6.97
N VAL A 140 16.77 17.55 -6.38
CA VAL A 140 15.47 17.60 -7.07
C VAL A 140 14.85 18.98 -6.89
N GLU A 141 14.42 19.56 -8.00
CA GLU A 141 13.68 20.83 -8.02
C GLU A 141 12.19 20.55 -7.83
N PHE A 142 11.64 21.02 -6.71
CA PHE A 142 10.22 20.87 -6.38
C PHE A 142 9.45 22.15 -6.66
N GLN A 143 8.39 22.04 -7.45
CA GLN A 143 7.41 23.11 -7.62
C GLN A 143 6.30 22.97 -6.56
N ASP A 144 6.00 24.05 -5.85
CA ASP A 144 4.86 24.06 -4.92
C ASP A 144 3.56 24.24 -5.72
N LEU A 145 2.80 23.15 -5.85
CA LEU A 145 1.53 23.18 -6.57
C LEU A 145 0.38 23.70 -5.71
N THR A 146 0.58 23.91 -4.42
CA THR A 146 -0.45 24.40 -3.50
C THR A 146 -0.99 25.75 -3.95
N GLU A 147 -0.12 26.67 -4.37
CA GLU A 147 -0.52 28.00 -4.82
C GLU A 147 -1.20 27.97 -6.19
N MET A 148 -0.70 27.13 -7.10
CA MET A 148 -1.28 26.95 -8.43
C MET A 148 -2.71 26.41 -8.35
N LEU A 149 -2.94 25.44 -7.47
CA LEU A 149 -4.27 24.84 -7.27
C LEU A 149 -5.28 25.84 -6.71
N LYS A 150 -4.87 26.69 -5.75
CA LYS A 150 -5.73 27.78 -5.22
C LYS A 150 -6.14 28.77 -6.30
N GLN A 151 -5.24 29.10 -7.22
CA GLN A 151 -5.54 30.00 -8.33
C GLN A 151 -6.53 29.38 -9.32
N LEU A 152 -6.38 28.08 -9.62
CA LEU A 152 -7.31 27.36 -10.49
C LEU A 152 -8.71 27.30 -9.88
N GLU A 153 -8.83 27.00 -8.59
CA GLU A 153 -10.11 26.97 -7.88
C GLU A 153 -10.83 28.33 -7.94
N ALA A 154 -10.13 29.41 -7.60
CA ALA A 154 -10.69 30.77 -7.66
C ALA A 154 -11.15 31.17 -9.08
N MET A 155 -10.41 30.75 -10.11
CA MET A 155 -10.78 31.00 -11.50
C MET A 155 -12.06 30.22 -11.88
N THR A 156 -12.15 28.94 -11.51
CA THR A 156 -13.35 28.13 -11.80
C THR A 156 -14.62 28.67 -11.11
N GLU A 157 -14.51 29.14 -9.87
CA GLU A 157 -15.63 29.77 -9.16
C GLU A 157 -16.14 31.05 -9.85
N SER A 158 -15.23 31.81 -10.47
CA SER A 158 -15.58 33.05 -11.19
C SER A 158 -16.26 32.80 -12.54
N LEU A 159 -16.04 31.64 -13.17
CA LEU A 159 -16.68 31.25 -14.42
C LEU A 159 -18.07 30.64 -14.21
N GLN A 160 -18.39 30.22 -12.99
CA GLN A 160 -19.69 29.64 -12.62
C GLN A 160 -20.69 30.67 -12.06
N LYS A 161 -20.29 31.96 -11.92
CA LYS A 161 -21.16 33.08 -11.55
C LYS A 161 -21.57 33.89 -12.76
#